data_AF-A0A0D0CW39-F1
#
_entry.id   AF-A0A0D0CW39-F1
#
_cell.length_a   1.000
_cell.length_b   1.000
_cell.length_c   1.000
_cell.angle_alpha   90.00
_cell.angle_beta   90.00
_cell.angle_gamma   90.00
#
_symmetry.space_group_name_H-M   'P 1'
#
loop_
_entity.id
_entity.type
_entity.pdbx_description
1 polymer ?
#
loop_
_entity_poly.entity_id
_entity_poly.type
_entity_poly.pdbx_seq_one_letter_code
_entity_poly.pdbx_strand_id
1 'polypeptide(L)' 'MEDQDLKDFPTLSKVKVAIAILSDTKPIINDMCPKSCIVYTGLFSHLEHCPECGES' A
#
# COMPACT_ATOMS: atom_id res chain seq x y z
N MET A 1 -20.76 32.11 -3.98
CA MET A 1 -21.65 31.31 -4.84
C MET A 1 -20.84 30.99 -6.07
N GLU A 2 -20.29 29.81 -6.29
CA GLU A 2 -20.39 28.49 -5.67
C GLU A 2 -19.03 27.78 -5.85
N ASP A 3 -18.78 26.87 -4.91
CA ASP A 3 -17.87 25.72 -4.81
C ASP A 3 -17.52 24.95 -6.11
N GLN A 4 -17.23 25.63 -7.22
CA GLN A 4 -17.02 24.97 -8.53
C GLN A 4 -15.66 24.27 -8.66
N ASP A 5 -14.65 24.67 -7.88
CA ASP A 5 -13.31 24.06 -7.91
C ASP A 5 -13.25 22.66 -7.29
N LEU A 6 -14.23 22.25 -6.48
CA LEU A 6 -14.21 20.92 -5.86
C LEU A 6 -14.58 19.80 -6.84
N LYS A 7 -15.24 20.12 -7.97
CA LYS A 7 -15.64 19.12 -8.99
C LYS A 7 -14.46 18.63 -9.83
N ASP A 8 -13.42 19.44 -9.97
CA ASP A 8 -12.21 19.09 -10.73
C ASP A 8 -11.08 18.55 -9.85
N PHE A 9 -11.29 18.48 -8.52
CA PHE A 9 -10.26 17.93 -7.64
C PHE A 9 -10.15 16.40 -7.84
N PRO A 10 -8.96 15.88 -8.19
CA PRO A 10 -8.78 14.45 -8.34
C PRO A 10 -9.06 13.73 -7.02
N THR A 11 -9.65 12.54 -7.10
CA THR A 11 -9.88 11.72 -5.92
C THR A 11 -8.56 11.36 -5.24
N LEU A 12 -8.58 11.10 -3.92
CA LEU A 12 -7.39 10.72 -3.16
C LEU A 12 -6.61 9.56 -3.82
N SER A 13 -7.33 8.58 -4.38
CA SER A 13 -6.72 7.47 -5.10
C SER A 13 -5.97 7.92 -6.36
N LYS A 14 -6.54 8.85 -7.14
CA LYS A 14 -5.89 9.43 -8.33
C LYS A 14 -4.64 10.22 -7.94
N VAL A 15 -4.70 11.00 -6.86
CA VAL A 15 -3.55 11.75 -6.33
C VAL A 15 -2.42 10.80 -5.91
N LYS A 16 -2.73 9.72 -5.17
CA LYS A 16 -1.72 8.73 -4.76
C LYS A 16 -1.02 8.07 -5.95
N VAL A 17 -1.78 7.70 -6.99
CA VAL A 17 -1.21 7.12 -8.22
C VAL A 17 -0.32 8.12 -8.95
N ALA A 18 -0.78 9.36 -9.11
CA ALA A 18 0.01 10.42 -9.75
C ALA A 18 1.32 10.68 -9.01
N ILE A 19 1.28 10.76 -7.68
CA ILE A 19 2.49 10.92 -6.85
C ILE A 19 3.45 9.73 -7.05
N ALA A 20 2.96 8.48 -7.00
CA ALA A 20 3.79 7.30 -7.19
C ALA A 20 4.50 7.28 -8.56
N ILE A 21 3.78 7.64 -9.64
CA ILE A 21 4.34 7.72 -10.99
C ILE A 21 5.40 8.83 -11.10
N LEU A 22 5.11 10.02 -10.57
CA LEU A 22 5.96 11.20 -10.73
C LEU A 22 7.24 11.13 -9.89
N SER A 23 7.17 10.51 -8.73
CA SER A 23 8.29 10.44 -7.79
C SER A 23 9.12 9.17 -7.91
N ASP A 24 8.72 8.23 -8.78
CA ASP A 24 9.25 6.86 -8.83
C ASP A 24 9.29 6.18 -7.45
N THR A 25 8.42 6.63 -6.53
CA THR A 25 8.31 6.04 -5.20
C THR A 25 7.55 4.73 -5.32
N LYS A 26 8.29 3.64 -5.23
CA LYS A 26 7.71 2.32 -5.09
C LYS A 26 7.17 2.17 -3.67
N PRO A 27 5.96 1.60 -3.48
CA PRO A 27 5.51 1.27 -2.14
C PRO A 27 6.54 0.36 -1.49
N ILE A 28 6.83 0.61 -0.21
CA ILE A 28 7.59 -0.35 0.59
C ILE A 28 6.62 -1.52 0.81
N ILE A 29 6.70 -2.51 -0.07
CA ILE A 29 6.06 -3.80 0.15
C ILE A 29 6.96 -4.50 1.16
N ASN A 30 6.62 -4.35 2.43
CA ASN A 30 7.20 -5.21 3.44
C ASN A 30 6.59 -6.60 3.24
N ASP A 31 7.41 -7.58 2.89
CA ASP A 31 7.06 -9.00 3.00
C ASP A 31 6.88 -9.33 4.48
N MET A 32 5.77 -8.90 5.07
CA MET A 32 5.45 -9.11 6.47
C MET A 32 3.96 -9.17 6.69
N CYS A 33 3.55 -9.93 7.69
CA CYS A 33 2.17 -9.93 8.17
C CYS A 33 1.78 -8.53 8.70
N PRO A 34 0.70 -7.91 8.22
CA PRO A 34 0.26 -6.61 8.71
C PRO A 34 -0.26 -6.64 10.15
N LYS A 35 -0.67 -7.82 10.67
CA LYS A 35 -1.17 -7.98 12.04
C LYS A 35 -0.08 -8.31 13.06
N SER A 36 0.79 -9.25 12.74
CA SER A 36 1.81 -9.76 13.67
C SER A 36 3.19 -9.15 13.44
N CYS A 37 3.38 -8.36 12.37
CA CYS A 37 4.66 -7.80 11.94
C CYS A 37 5.75 -8.86 11.71
N ILE A 38 5.36 -10.12 11.47
CA ILE A 38 6.29 -11.20 11.13
C ILE A 38 6.76 -11.01 9.70
N VAL A 39 8.07 -10.84 9.52
CA VAL A 39 8.71 -10.67 8.22
C VAL A 39 8.95 -12.03 7.55
N TYR A 40 8.47 -12.20 6.33
CA TYR A 40 8.66 -13.37 5.45
C TYR A 40 9.94 -13.24 4.65
N THR A 41 11.08 -13.24 5.34
CA THR A 41 12.41 -13.23 4.70
C THR A 41 13.20 -14.48 5.05
N GLY A 42 14.23 -14.78 4.25
CA GLY A 42 15.11 -15.92 4.49
C GLY A 42 14.35 -17.25 4.50
N LEU A 43 14.43 -17.98 5.60
CA LEU A 43 13.75 -19.29 5.75
C LEU A 43 12.23 -19.21 5.63
N PHE A 44 11.65 -18.03 5.86
CA PHE A 44 10.21 -17.81 5.82
C PHE A 44 9.74 -17.15 4.52
N SER A 45 10.61 -16.97 3.53
CA SER A 45 10.27 -16.33 2.25
C SER A 45 9.28 -17.11 1.39
N HIS A 46 8.98 -18.36 1.75
CA HIS A 46 8.01 -19.22 1.07
C HIS A 46 6.61 -19.14 1.69
N LEU A 47 6.45 -18.37 2.78
CA LEU A 47 5.15 -18.21 3.44
C LEU A 47 4.29 -17.23 2.64
N GLU A 48 3.20 -17.73 2.07
CA GLU A 48 2.16 -16.90 1.45
C GLU A 48 1.14 -16.36 2.47
N HIS A 49 1.11 -16.95 3.67
CA HIS A 49 0.18 -16.60 4.73
C HIS A 49 0.88 -16.61 6.09
N CYS A 50 0.41 -15.74 6.99
CA CYS A 50 0.91 -15.68 8.35
C CYS A 50 0.60 -16.96 9.13
N PRO A 51 1.59 -17.64 9.72
CA PRO A 51 1.34 -18.84 10.53
C PRO A 51 0.58 -18.52 11.84
N GLU A 52 0.66 -17.27 12.31
CA GLU A 52 0.01 -16.85 13.57
C GLU A 52 -1.43 -16.40 13.39
N CYS A 53 -1.76 -15.75 12.26
CA CYS A 53 -3.08 -15.13 12.07
C CYS A 53 -3.76 -15.46 10.74
N GLY A 54 -3.11 -16.19 9.84
CA GLY A 54 -3.66 -16.64 8.56
C GLY A 54 -3.87 -15.54 7.51
N GLU A 55 -3.38 -14.31 7.73
CA GLU A 55 -3.50 -13.24 6.74
C GLU A 55 -2.43 -13.36 5.64
N SER A 56 -2.82 -12.96 4.43
CA SER A 56 -1.98 -12.81 3.24
C SER A 56 -1.79 -11.35 2.85
#